data_AF-A0A2W4J8N4-F1
#
_entry.id   AF-A0A2W4J8N4-F1
#
_cell.length_a   1.000
_cell.length_b   1.000
_cell.length_c   1.000
_cell.angle_alpha   90.00
_cell.angle_beta   90.00
_cell.angle_gamma   90.00
#
_symmetry.space_group_name_H-M   'P 1'
#
loop_
_entity.id
_entity.type
_entity.pdbx_description
1 polymer ?
#
loop_
_entity_poly.entity_id
_entity_poly.type
_entity_poly.pdbx_seq_one_letter_code
_entity_poly.pdbx_strand_id
1 'polypeptide(L)'
;IWRGGCIIRARFLNRITEAFTRDPHLPSLLVDPYFAGEVARGVEAWRRVVSQAALAGIPVPAFASSLAYYDSLRAERLPAALIQGQRDFFGAHTYKRIDKDGTFHTLWSGDRTEVEA
;
A
#
# COMPACT_ATOMS: atom_id res chain seq x y z
N ILE A 1 -11.64 -8.79 -23.33
CA ILE A 1 -12.53 -9.93 -22.98
C ILE A 1 -13.66 -9.57 -22.00
N TRP A 2 -13.41 -8.78 -20.94
CA TRP A 2 -14.45 -8.46 -19.93
C TRP A 2 -15.41 -7.31 -20.30
N ARG A 3 -15.24 -6.69 -21.47
CA ARG A 3 -16.03 -5.51 -21.89
C ARG A 3 -17.46 -5.82 -22.35
N GLY A 4 -17.81 -7.09 -22.51
CA GLY A 4 -19.14 -7.57 -22.87
C GLY A 4 -19.36 -9.00 -22.38
N GLY A 5 -20.62 -9.42 -22.24
CA GLY A 5 -21.00 -10.79 -21.89
C GLY A 5 -20.78 -11.22 -20.43
N CYS A 6 -19.89 -10.58 -19.67
CA CYS A 6 -19.65 -10.89 -18.25
C CYS A 6 -20.44 -9.99 -17.28
N ILE A 7 -20.51 -10.39 -16.00
CA ILE A 7 -21.26 -9.69 -14.93
C ILE A 7 -20.64 -8.31 -14.62
N ILE A 8 -19.31 -8.20 -14.62
CA ILE A 8 -18.58 -6.98 -14.26
C ILE A 8 -18.44 -5.97 -15.41
N ARG A 9 -19.16 -6.18 -16.53
CA ARG A 9 -19.05 -5.34 -17.72
C ARG A 9 -19.40 -3.88 -17.38
N ALA A 10 -18.51 -2.95 -17.72
CA ALA A 10 -18.70 -1.53 -17.47
C ALA A 10 -17.88 -0.68 -18.45
N ARG A 11 -18.32 0.57 -18.68
CA ARG A 11 -17.52 1.56 -19.43
C ARG A 11 -16.13 1.76 -18.80
N PHE A 12 -16.02 1.57 -17.48
CA PHE A 12 -14.76 1.56 -16.73
C PHE A 12 -13.69 0.63 -17.33
N LEU A 13 -14.07 -0.53 -17.86
CA LEU A 13 -13.11 -1.49 -18.41
C LEU A 13 -12.43 -1.01 -19.70
N ASN A 14 -13.02 -0.03 -20.42
CA ASN A 14 -12.33 0.64 -21.52
C ASN A 14 -11.14 1.46 -21.02
N ARG A 15 -11.28 2.14 -19.87
CA ARG A 15 -10.19 2.93 -19.27
C ARG A 15 -9.01 2.06 -18.86
N ILE A 16 -9.27 0.86 -18.35
CA ILE A 16 -8.22 -0.13 -18.05
C ILE A 16 -7.50 -0.55 -19.34
N THR A 17 -8.26 -0.81 -20.41
CA THR A 17 -7.68 -1.17 -21.72
C THR A 17 -6.81 -0.03 -22.27
N GLU A 18 -7.29 1.21 -22.17
CA GLU A 18 -6.56 2.40 -22.59
C GLU A 18 -5.25 2.57 -21.81
N ALA A 19 -5.26 2.36 -20.49
CA ALA A 19 -4.05 2.44 -19.66
C ALA A 19 -2.98 1.42 -20.08
N PHE A 20 -3.35 0.14 -20.22
CA PHE A 20 -2.39 -0.89 -20.65
C PHE A 20 -2.01 -0.80 -22.13
N THR A 21 -2.80 -0.11 -22.95
CA THR A 21 -2.43 0.22 -24.33
C THR A 21 -1.36 1.32 -24.36
N ARG A 22 -1.43 2.29 -23.44
CA ARG A 22 -0.39 3.31 -23.27
C ARG A 22 0.91 2.72 -22.72
N ASP A 23 0.80 1.88 -21.69
CA ASP A 23 1.94 1.20 -21.07
C ASP A 23 1.60 -0.27 -20.74
N PRO A 24 2.07 -1.23 -21.55
CA PRO A 24 1.86 -2.65 -21.27
C PRO A 24 2.57 -3.16 -20.01
N HIS A 25 3.56 -2.43 -19.49
CA HIS A 25 4.37 -2.80 -18.33
C HIS A 25 3.98 -2.02 -17.06
N LEU A 26 2.82 -1.37 -17.08
CA LEU A 26 2.32 -0.57 -15.97
C LEU A 26 2.31 -1.38 -14.65
N PRO A 27 3.03 -0.95 -13.61
CA PRO A 27 3.14 -1.71 -12.36
C PRO A 27 1.84 -1.68 -11.54
N SER A 28 0.99 -0.67 -11.76
CA SER A 28 -0.31 -0.51 -11.12
C SER A 28 -1.18 0.47 -11.90
N LEU A 29 -2.49 0.23 -11.97
CA LEU A 29 -3.43 1.22 -12.54
C LEU A 29 -3.38 2.56 -11.79
N LEU A 30 -3.02 2.56 -10.50
CA LEU A 30 -2.95 3.79 -9.70
C LEU A 30 -1.83 4.75 -10.12
N VAL A 31 -0.88 4.32 -10.95
CA VAL A 31 0.17 5.20 -11.51
C VAL A 31 -0.17 5.67 -12.94
N ASP A 32 -1.23 5.18 -13.56
CA ASP A 32 -1.72 5.72 -14.82
C ASP A 32 -2.38 7.10 -14.61
N PRO A 33 -2.12 8.11 -15.46
CA PRO A 33 -2.58 9.48 -15.26
C PRO A 33 -4.11 9.62 -15.10
N TYR A 34 -4.90 8.80 -15.80
CA TYR A 34 -6.36 8.86 -15.70
C TYR A 34 -6.80 8.44 -14.30
N PHE A 35 -6.38 7.26 -13.86
CA PHE A 35 -6.77 6.71 -12.56
C PHE A 35 -6.20 7.53 -11.39
N ALA A 36 -4.95 7.98 -11.49
CA ALA A 36 -4.36 8.86 -10.49
C ALA A 36 -5.18 10.15 -10.34
N GLY A 37 -5.63 10.74 -11.45
CA GLY A 37 -6.51 11.91 -11.45
C GLY A 37 -7.89 11.65 -10.85
N GLU A 38 -8.53 10.53 -11.18
CA GLU A 38 -9.82 10.13 -10.60
C GLU A 38 -9.71 9.95 -9.07
N VAL A 39 -8.67 9.26 -8.59
CA VAL A 39 -8.45 9.05 -7.17
C VAL A 39 -8.13 10.36 -6.45
N ALA A 40 -7.26 11.20 -7.02
CA ALA A 40 -6.91 12.49 -6.42
C ALA A 40 -8.15 13.39 -6.22
N ARG A 41 -9.10 13.38 -7.16
CA ARG A 41 -10.36 14.13 -7.02
C ARG A 41 -11.31 13.53 -5.99
N GLY A 42 -11.29 12.20 -5.80
CA GLY A 42 -12.23 11.50 -4.91
C GLY A 42 -11.74 11.27 -3.48
N VAL A 43 -10.42 11.27 -3.24
CA VAL A 43 -9.83 10.76 -1.99
C VAL A 43 -10.29 11.54 -0.75
N GLU A 44 -10.50 12.84 -0.84
CA GLU A 44 -10.95 13.64 0.30
C GLU A 44 -12.38 13.26 0.73
N ALA A 45 -13.29 13.11 -0.24
CA ALA A 45 -14.65 12.65 0.02
C ALA A 45 -14.66 11.23 0.58
N TRP A 46 -13.80 10.37 0.04
CA TRP A 46 -13.65 9.00 0.50
C TRP A 46 -13.20 8.94 1.97
N ARG A 47 -12.23 9.76 2.38
CA ARG A 47 -11.81 9.90 3.79
C ARG A 47 -12.96 10.32 4.69
N ARG A 48 -13.75 11.31 4.26
CA ARG A 48 -14.94 11.75 5.02
C ARG A 48 -15.91 10.60 5.23
N VAL A 49 -16.24 9.85 4.17
CA VAL A 49 -17.13 8.68 4.26
C VAL A 49 -16.59 7.64 5.25
N VAL A 50 -15.31 7.26 5.15
CA VAL A 50 -14.70 6.26 6.06
C VAL A 50 -14.71 6.75 7.51
N SER A 51 -14.35 8.02 7.74
CA SER A 51 -14.34 8.59 9.10
C SER A 51 -15.73 8.64 9.74
N GLN A 52 -16.74 9.07 8.99
CA GLN A 52 -18.12 9.16 9.50
C GLN A 52 -18.71 7.76 9.72
N ALA A 53 -18.43 6.81 8.84
CA ALA A 53 -18.85 5.43 9.03
C ALA A 53 -18.28 4.83 10.31
N ALA A 54 -16.99 5.08 10.60
CA ALA A 54 -16.37 4.62 11.84
C ALA A 54 -17.01 5.26 13.09
N LEU A 55 -17.24 6.58 13.07
CA LEU A 55 -17.89 7.30 14.18
C LEU A 55 -19.34 6.86 14.40
N ALA A 56 -20.06 6.53 13.33
CA ALA A 56 -21.44 6.07 13.37
C ALA A 56 -21.59 4.56 13.65
N GLY A 57 -20.50 3.81 13.75
CA GLY A 57 -20.55 2.35 13.92
C GLY A 57 -21.06 1.59 12.69
N ILE A 58 -20.94 2.17 11.49
CA ILE A 58 -21.37 1.55 10.23
C ILE A 58 -20.22 0.76 9.60
N PRO A 59 -20.36 -0.57 9.39
CA PRO A 59 -19.29 -1.39 8.83
C PRO A 59 -19.08 -1.09 7.35
N VAL A 60 -17.88 -0.63 6.98
CA VAL A 60 -17.50 -0.30 5.60
C VAL A 60 -16.20 -0.99 5.17
N PRO A 61 -16.09 -2.33 5.26
CA PRO A 61 -14.82 -3.05 5.15
C PRO A 61 -14.10 -2.80 3.82
N ALA A 62 -14.83 -2.77 2.70
CA ALA A 62 -14.25 -2.52 1.39
C ALA A 62 -13.73 -1.07 1.25
N PHE A 63 -14.50 -0.07 1.71
CA PHE A 63 -14.09 1.34 1.64
C PHE A 63 -12.89 1.63 2.54
N ALA A 64 -12.89 1.09 3.76
CA ALA A 64 -11.79 1.30 4.71
C ALA A 64 -10.51 0.60 4.24
N SER A 65 -10.59 -0.66 3.81
CA SER A 65 -9.41 -1.43 3.39
C SER A 65 -8.79 -0.88 2.11
N SER A 66 -9.60 -0.47 1.13
CA SER A 66 -9.06 0.13 -0.09
C SER A 66 -8.42 1.50 0.17
N LEU A 67 -8.90 2.28 1.15
CA LEU A 67 -8.29 3.55 1.54
C LEU A 67 -6.94 3.31 2.21
N ALA A 68 -6.89 2.33 3.12
CA ALA A 68 -5.65 1.91 3.77
C ALA A 68 -4.63 1.38 2.75
N TYR A 69 -5.06 0.62 1.74
CA TYR A 69 -4.19 0.16 0.65
C TYR A 69 -3.63 1.34 -0.16
N TYR A 70 -4.49 2.27 -0.57
CA TYR A 70 -4.06 3.48 -1.31
C TYR A 70 -3.03 4.29 -0.52
N ASP A 71 -3.28 4.52 0.77
CA ASP A 71 -2.34 5.26 1.64
C ASP A 71 -1.04 4.48 1.87
N SER A 72 -1.10 3.15 1.95
CA SER A 72 0.09 2.32 2.08
C SER A 72 0.94 2.35 0.81
N LEU A 73 0.31 2.32 -0.37
CA LEU A 73 1.02 2.28 -1.65
C LEU A 73 1.78 3.59 -1.95
N ARG A 74 1.22 4.74 -1.54
CA ARG A 74 1.84 6.05 -1.79
C ARG A 74 2.83 6.49 -0.70
N ALA A 75 2.92 5.75 0.41
CA ALA A 75 3.81 6.10 1.51
C ALA A 75 5.25 5.71 1.17
N GLU A 76 6.16 6.68 1.18
CA GLU A 76 7.60 6.44 1.00
C GLU A 76 8.17 5.55 2.11
N ARG A 77 7.66 5.71 3.34
CA ARG A 77 8.09 4.93 4.51
C ARG A 77 6.88 4.40 5.27
N LEU A 78 6.85 3.08 5.44
CA LEU A 78 5.86 2.38 6.25
C LEU A 78 6.42 2.05 7.64
N PRO A 79 5.55 1.77 8.64
CA PRO A 79 5.97 1.33 9.97
C PRO A 79 6.58 -0.08 9.99
N ALA A 80 6.82 -0.70 8.82
CA ALA A 80 7.47 -2.01 8.70
C ALA A 80 8.87 -2.05 9.34
N ALA A 81 9.53 -0.91 9.54
CA ALA A 81 10.78 -0.83 10.31
C ALA A 81 10.61 -1.34 11.76
N LEU A 82 9.45 -1.09 12.39
CA LEU A 82 9.14 -1.63 13.72
C LEU A 82 8.97 -3.15 13.67
N ILE A 83 8.30 -3.67 12.64
CA ILE A 83 8.16 -5.13 12.43
C ILE A 83 9.53 -5.77 12.25
N GLN A 84 10.42 -5.15 11.47
CA GLN A 84 11.80 -5.63 11.32
C GLN A 84 12.55 -5.64 12.65
N GLY A 85 12.44 -4.59 13.45
CA GLY A 85 13.04 -4.54 14.79
C GLY A 85 12.48 -5.61 15.73
N GLN A 86 11.16 -5.84 15.71
CA GLN A 86 10.52 -6.90 16.50
C GLN A 86 11.03 -8.29 16.09
N ARG A 87 11.05 -8.59 14.78
CA ARG A 87 11.57 -9.86 14.25
C ARG A 87 13.02 -10.10 14.63
N ASP A 88 13.84 -9.04 14.60
CA ASP A 88 15.23 -9.12 15.04
C ASP A 88 15.34 -9.34 16.55
N PHE A 89 14.52 -8.65 17.34
CA PHE A 89 14.47 -8.76 18.80
C PHE A 89 14.20 -10.18 19.29
N PHE A 90 13.09 -10.81 18.84
CA PHE A 90 12.70 -12.12 19.37
C PHE A 90 13.30 -13.31 18.59
N GLY A 91 13.81 -13.08 17.39
CA GLY A 91 14.15 -14.16 16.44
C GLY A 91 15.48 -14.02 15.72
N ALA A 92 16.29 -13.01 16.04
CA ALA A 92 17.58 -12.74 15.38
C ALA A 92 17.49 -12.74 13.84
N HIS A 93 16.36 -12.27 13.32
CA HIS A 93 16.06 -12.31 11.89
C HIS A 93 16.80 -11.28 11.05
N THR A 94 17.59 -10.40 11.68
CA THR A 94 18.32 -9.31 11.05
C THR A 94 17.43 -8.26 10.36
N TYR A 95 18.01 -7.12 10.00
CA TYR A 95 17.35 -6.06 9.23
C TYR A 95 18.34 -5.30 8.33
N LYS A 96 17.79 -4.50 7.42
CA LYS A 96 18.52 -3.53 6.59
C LYS A 96 18.38 -2.14 7.17
N ARG A 97 19.37 -1.29 6.90
CA ARG A 97 19.35 0.13 7.25
C ARG A 97 19.16 0.99 6.00
N ILE A 98 18.82 2.25 6.22
CA ILE A 98 18.59 3.23 5.14
C ILE A 98 19.81 4.14 4.90
N ASP A 99 20.79 4.10 5.79
CA ASP A 99 21.97 4.98 5.80
C ASP A 99 23.27 4.25 5.46
N LYS A 100 23.27 2.91 5.46
CA LYS A 100 24.41 2.09 5.05
C LYS A 100 23.94 0.74 4.50
N ASP A 101 24.71 0.23 3.54
CA ASP A 101 24.58 -1.14 3.05
C ASP A 101 25.02 -2.15 4.12
N GLY A 102 24.56 -3.39 3.99
CA GLY A 102 24.87 -4.48 4.95
C GLY A 102 23.61 -5.11 5.54
N THR A 103 23.78 -6.15 6.34
CA THR A 103 22.72 -6.82 7.10
C THR A 103 23.05 -6.70 8.58
N PHE A 104 22.11 -6.30 9.41
CA PHE A 104 22.39 -5.94 10.80
C PHE A 104 21.57 -6.76 11.78
N HIS A 105 22.18 -7.11 12.90
CA HIS A 105 21.50 -7.67 14.06
C HIS A 105 21.83 -6.81 15.29
N THR A 106 20.82 -6.42 16.06
CA THR A 106 21.07 -5.76 17.35
C THR A 106 21.05 -6.80 18.46
N LEU A 107 22.01 -6.76 19.38
CA LEU A 107 22.06 -7.61 20.57
C LEU A 107 21.08 -7.10 21.64
N TRP A 108 19.78 -7.16 21.34
CA TRP A 108 18.72 -6.49 22.10
C TRP A 108 18.65 -6.87 23.60
N SER A 109 18.89 -8.15 23.90
CA SER A 109 18.90 -8.71 25.26
C SER A 109 20.27 -8.56 25.94
N GLY A 110 21.30 -8.14 25.20
CA GLY A 110 22.64 -7.87 25.70
C GLY A 110 22.87 -6.38 25.92
N ASP A 111 24.00 -5.90 25.43
CA ASP A 111 24.40 -4.49 25.53
C ASP A 111 23.77 -3.58 24.46
N ARG A 112 22.91 -4.15 23.60
CA ARG A 112 22.22 -3.46 22.50
C ARG A 112 23.16 -2.91 21.43
N THR A 113 24.36 -3.44 21.33
CA THR A 113 25.23 -3.15 20.18
C THR A 113 24.64 -3.74 18.91
N GLU A 114 24.87 -3.06 17.78
CA GLU A 114 24.51 -3.54 16.45
C GLU A 114 25.75 -4.17 15.81
N VAL A 115 25.60 -5.39 15.31
CA VAL A 115 26.63 -6.13 14.57
C VAL A 115 26.19 -6.34 13.13
N GLU A 116 27.16 -6.42 12.22
CA GLU A 116 26.92 -6.84 10.85
C GLU A 116 26.86 -8.37 10.80
N ALA A 117 25.83 -8.92 10.16
CA ALA A 117 25.49 -10.35 10.11
C ALA A 117 25.75 -10.97 8.74
#